data_AF-A0A9E4MJG5-F1
#
_entry.id   AF-A0A9E4MJG5-F1
#
_cell.length_a   1.000
_cell.length_b   1.000
_cell.length_c   1.000
_cell.angle_alpha   90.00
_cell.angle_beta   90.00
_cell.angle_gamma   90.00
#
_symmetry.space_group_name_H-M   'P 1'
#
loop_
_entity.id
_entity.type
_entity.pdbx_description
1 polymer ?
#
loop_
_entity_poly.entity_id
_entity_poly.type
_entity_poly.pdbx_seq_one_letter_code
_entity_poly.pdbx_strand_id
1 'polypeptide(L)'
;MTKMLGVASGLPVVGRIGGVVALALLTVHCGGQVGDVGEGDEFGDQDGEQNGGKGGGTAAGGRGGTGPKGGASGGGVNGSGEGGRGMGAGGSASGGASGGSTGASGGTSGGAAGAGGTTPGGSGGAPSNAGGAPGAGGSGGAASGTGEDKRPLFSFFTVSQAGLLTFASDKVNGLGGDLGGLAGADNICTTLARRSNPGDQKTWRAFLSTQAGPVHAIERIGKGPWHDFRGRVLAKTVEDLLPAEGRTGGRPQGGDPALAVMFTDENGDPIRPELSVDNHDMLTGSNTMGRYDGGSTCNDWTSTSESLPAPMIGHAWPRTNSNGRNWISDHRAGGCGKGIDTELKATNGTKTVGAGGGYGGFYCFAVTGM
;
A
#
# COMPACT_ATOMS: atom_id res chain seq x y z
N MET A 1 36.35 -47.25 -49.28
CA MET A 1 37.59 -47.66 -48.57
C MET A 1 37.54 -47.10 -47.16
N THR A 2 37.72 -47.95 -46.15
CA THR A 2 38.43 -47.65 -44.87
C THR A 2 37.84 -46.60 -43.92
N LYS A 3 37.75 -46.77 -42.58
CA LYS A 3 37.67 -47.93 -41.66
C LYS A 3 37.25 -47.34 -40.29
N MET A 4 36.58 -48.11 -39.43
CA MET A 4 36.25 -47.68 -38.06
C MET A 4 37.49 -47.35 -37.22
N LEU A 5 37.34 -46.43 -36.27
CA LEU A 5 37.90 -46.56 -34.92
C LEU A 5 37.01 -45.80 -33.93
N GLY A 6 36.74 -46.38 -32.76
CA GLY A 6 36.02 -45.74 -31.66
C GLY A 6 36.77 -45.96 -30.35
N VAL A 7 36.59 -45.05 -29.39
CA VAL A 7 37.10 -45.18 -28.02
C VAL A 7 36.04 -44.64 -27.05
N ALA A 8 35.80 -45.36 -25.96
CA ALA A 8 34.89 -44.96 -24.90
C ALA A 8 35.66 -44.61 -23.61
N SER A 9 35.22 -43.58 -22.92
CA SER A 9 35.55 -43.16 -21.53
C SER A 9 34.54 -42.05 -21.19
N GLY A 10 33.86 -41.97 -20.05
CA GLY A 10 34.04 -42.57 -18.74
C GLY A 10 33.68 -41.49 -17.71
N LEU A 11 32.41 -41.42 -17.29
CA LEU A 11 31.95 -40.37 -16.36
C LEU A 11 32.43 -40.65 -14.93
N PRO A 12 32.97 -39.65 -14.20
CA PRO A 12 33.17 -39.75 -12.76
C PRO A 12 31.87 -39.45 -11.99
N VAL A 13 31.48 -40.39 -11.13
CA VAL A 13 30.48 -40.16 -10.08
C VAL A 13 31.15 -39.37 -8.94
N VAL A 14 30.60 -38.22 -8.56
CA VAL A 14 31.05 -37.47 -7.38
C VAL A 14 30.00 -37.57 -6.28
N GLY A 15 30.37 -38.23 -5.18
CA GLY A 15 29.52 -38.43 -4.02
C GLY A 15 29.32 -37.15 -3.20
N ARG A 16 28.16 -37.04 -2.54
CA ARG A 16 27.88 -35.98 -1.56
C ARG A 16 28.69 -36.23 -0.28
N ILE A 17 29.49 -35.25 0.13
CA ILE A 17 30.03 -35.14 1.50
C ILE A 17 29.62 -33.75 2.02
N GLY A 18 29.11 -33.70 3.26
CA GLY A 18 28.70 -32.45 3.89
C GLY A 18 29.89 -31.60 4.29
N GLY A 19 29.80 -30.29 4.09
CA GLY A 19 30.80 -29.31 4.48
C GLY A 19 30.18 -27.93 4.65
N VAL A 20 30.44 -27.30 5.79
CA VAL A 20 29.93 -25.96 6.14
C VAL A 20 30.54 -24.94 5.18
N VAL A 21 29.69 -24.16 4.49
CA VAL A 21 30.15 -23.06 3.64
C VAL A 21 30.42 -21.84 4.52
N ALA A 22 31.70 -21.58 4.79
CA ALA A 22 32.12 -20.30 5.36
C ALA A 22 32.08 -19.21 4.27
N LEU A 23 31.34 -18.14 4.53
CA LEU A 23 31.20 -17.00 3.63
C LEU A 23 32.45 -16.11 3.71
N ALA A 24 33.40 -16.28 2.78
CA ALA A 24 34.53 -15.37 2.64
C ALA A 24 34.10 -14.08 1.93
N LEU A 25 34.20 -12.93 2.62
CA LEU A 25 34.06 -11.63 1.97
C LEU A 25 35.24 -11.41 1.01
N LEU A 26 34.94 -11.12 -0.25
CA LEU A 26 35.94 -10.70 -1.24
C LEU A 26 35.93 -9.18 -1.37
N THR A 27 36.84 -8.51 -0.68
CA THR A 27 36.98 -7.04 -0.71
C THR A 27 37.71 -6.61 -1.98
N VAL A 28 36.96 -6.15 -3.00
CA VAL A 28 37.54 -5.59 -4.22
C VAL A 28 38.10 -4.18 -3.94
N HIS A 29 39.43 -4.06 -3.87
CA HIS A 29 40.10 -2.77 -3.88
C HIS A 29 40.24 -2.26 -5.31
N CYS A 30 39.56 -1.16 -5.64
CA CYS A 30 39.77 -0.44 -6.90
C CYS A 30 40.69 0.76 -6.64
N GLY A 31 41.97 0.63 -7.00
CA GLY A 31 42.93 1.73 -6.97
C GLY A 31 42.93 2.49 -8.29
N GLY A 32 42.54 3.76 -8.26
CA GLY A 32 42.61 4.68 -9.40
C GLY A 32 43.48 5.89 -9.05
N GLN A 33 44.53 6.14 -9.84
CA GLN A 33 45.49 7.22 -9.60
C GLN A 33 44.87 8.61 -9.81
N VAL A 34 45.22 9.54 -8.93
CA VAL A 34 45.07 10.98 -9.16
C VAL A 34 46.14 11.46 -10.15
N GLY A 35 45.72 12.27 -11.12
CA GLY A 35 46.60 12.95 -12.06
C GLY A 35 46.67 14.45 -11.75
N ASP A 36 47.88 14.95 -11.59
CA ASP A 36 48.21 16.34 -11.32
C ASP A 36 48.28 17.14 -12.64
N VAL A 37 47.67 18.32 -12.69
CA VAL A 37 47.95 19.38 -13.69
C VAL A 37 47.83 20.75 -13.04
N GLY A 38 48.98 21.39 -12.81
CA GLY A 38 49.15 22.61 -12.03
C GLY A 38 48.57 23.92 -12.57
N GLU A 39 48.74 24.95 -11.72
CA GLU A 39 48.27 26.33 -11.90
C GLU A 39 48.82 27.09 -13.13
N GLY A 40 48.10 28.16 -13.46
CA GLY A 40 48.55 29.28 -14.29
C GLY A 40 47.66 30.50 -14.06
N ASP A 41 48.26 31.56 -13.48
CA ASP A 41 47.67 32.85 -13.10
C ASP A 41 47.28 33.70 -14.35
N GLU A 42 46.66 34.89 -14.32
CA GLU A 42 46.37 35.91 -13.30
C GLU A 42 45.30 36.92 -13.86
N PHE A 43 45.00 38.00 -13.12
CA PHE A 43 44.15 39.18 -13.47
C PHE A 43 42.61 38.98 -13.52
N GLY A 44 41.80 39.79 -12.82
CA GLY A 44 42.11 40.87 -11.88
C GLY A 44 40.85 41.51 -11.27
N ASP A 45 41.02 42.23 -10.16
CA ASP A 45 39.96 42.82 -9.31
C ASP A 45 38.99 43.79 -10.01
N GLN A 46 37.77 43.91 -9.48
CA GLN A 46 37.35 45.16 -8.81
C GLN A 46 36.07 45.04 -7.96
N ASP A 47 36.16 45.57 -6.74
CA ASP A 47 35.08 45.66 -5.75
C ASP A 47 34.09 46.81 -6.06
N GLY A 48 32.90 46.78 -5.45
CA GLY A 48 31.89 47.81 -5.72
C GLY A 48 30.62 47.77 -4.87
N GLU A 49 30.74 47.83 -3.55
CA GLU A 49 29.62 47.95 -2.61
C GLU A 49 28.91 49.32 -2.72
N GLN A 50 27.56 49.37 -2.79
CA GLN A 50 26.79 50.49 -2.23
C GLN A 50 25.26 50.31 -2.08
N ASN A 51 24.71 51.10 -1.15
CA ASN A 51 23.35 51.02 -0.59
C ASN A 51 22.29 51.85 -1.35
N GLY A 52 21.04 51.34 -1.34
CA GLY A 52 19.84 52.06 -0.88
C GLY A 52 19.19 53.18 -1.72
N GLY A 53 17.86 53.16 -1.84
CA GLY A 53 17.06 54.29 -2.34
C GLY A 53 15.56 54.02 -2.45
N LYS A 54 14.71 54.89 -1.89
CA LYS A 54 13.23 54.82 -1.93
C LYS A 54 12.61 55.91 -2.82
N GLY A 55 11.46 55.61 -3.41
CA GLY A 55 10.52 56.57 -4.02
C GLY A 55 10.85 56.94 -5.48
N GLY A 56 9.90 57.33 -6.34
CA GLY A 56 8.45 57.45 -6.18
C GLY A 56 7.89 58.59 -7.05
N GLY A 57 6.75 58.38 -7.74
CA GLY A 57 5.92 59.49 -8.26
C GLY A 57 5.79 59.68 -9.79
N THR A 58 4.68 59.15 -10.32
CA THR A 58 3.68 59.84 -11.19
C THR A 58 3.96 60.32 -12.64
N ALA A 59 2.87 60.25 -13.41
CA ALA A 59 2.48 61.00 -14.63
C ALA A 59 2.95 60.47 -16.01
N ALA A 60 2.16 60.57 -17.10
CA ALA A 60 0.71 60.75 -17.27
C ALA A 60 0.26 60.53 -18.74
N GLY A 61 -1.03 60.19 -18.95
CA GLY A 61 -1.76 60.37 -20.22
C GLY A 61 -1.79 59.20 -21.23
N GLY A 62 -2.90 58.87 -21.89
CA GLY A 62 -4.30 59.31 -21.66
C GLY A 62 -5.27 59.07 -22.84
N ARG A 63 -6.52 58.65 -22.50
CA ARG A 63 -7.83 58.85 -23.20
C ARG A 63 -8.01 58.34 -24.66
N GLY A 64 -9.18 57.84 -25.09
CA GLY A 64 -10.44 57.53 -24.38
C GLY A 64 -11.65 57.27 -25.32
N GLY A 65 -12.81 56.91 -24.75
CA GLY A 65 -14.17 57.01 -25.35
C GLY A 65 -14.65 55.81 -26.19
N THR A 66 -15.93 55.41 -26.24
CA THR A 66 -17.22 55.97 -25.73
C THR A 66 -18.27 54.88 -25.39
N GLY A 67 -19.34 55.21 -24.64
CA GLY A 67 -20.49 54.32 -24.30
C GLY A 67 -21.58 54.22 -25.40
N PRO A 68 -22.79 53.63 -25.15
CA PRO A 68 -23.76 53.96 -24.08
C PRO A 68 -24.36 52.73 -23.30
N LYS A 69 -24.78 52.79 -22.03
CA LYS A 69 -25.94 53.39 -21.30
C LYS A 69 -27.34 52.72 -21.43
N GLY A 70 -27.88 52.26 -20.28
CA GLY A 70 -29.31 52.05 -19.94
C GLY A 70 -29.65 50.66 -19.35
N GLY A 71 -30.35 50.47 -18.21
CA GLY A 71 -30.79 51.39 -17.13
C GLY A 71 -31.80 50.75 -16.15
N ALA A 72 -31.82 51.20 -14.87
CA ALA A 72 -32.90 51.07 -13.84
C ALA A 72 -33.29 49.65 -13.30
N SER A 73 -33.84 49.44 -12.08
CA SER A 73 -33.91 50.20 -10.81
C SER A 73 -34.60 49.41 -9.67
N GLY A 74 -34.20 49.63 -8.39
CA GLY A 74 -34.96 49.29 -7.14
C GLY A 74 -34.81 47.84 -6.63
N GLY A 75 -34.70 47.50 -5.33
CA GLY A 75 -34.81 48.25 -4.07
C GLY A 75 -36.06 47.83 -3.25
N GLY A 76 -36.05 47.52 -1.95
CA GLY A 76 -34.97 47.39 -0.94
C GLY A 76 -35.56 47.19 0.49
N VAL A 77 -34.67 47.01 1.50
CA VAL A 77 -34.90 47.07 2.98
C VAL A 77 -35.89 46.04 3.62
N ASN A 78 -35.82 45.66 4.91
CA ASN A 78 -35.33 46.31 6.14
C ASN A 78 -35.00 45.28 7.26
N GLY A 79 -34.24 45.64 8.30
CA GLY A 79 -34.17 44.86 9.56
C GLY A 79 -32.88 44.99 10.39
N SER A 80 -32.91 45.77 11.47
CA SER A 80 -31.75 46.07 12.35
C SER A 80 -31.76 45.28 13.67
N GLY A 81 -30.59 45.12 14.31
CA GLY A 81 -30.46 44.64 15.69
C GLY A 81 -29.02 44.77 16.23
N GLU A 82 -28.82 45.59 17.25
CA GLU A 82 -27.51 45.87 17.88
C GLU A 82 -27.20 44.92 19.05
N GLY A 83 -25.92 44.85 19.46
CA GLY A 83 -25.57 44.64 20.88
C GLY A 83 -24.34 43.79 21.19
N GLY A 84 -23.41 44.35 21.99
CA GLY A 84 -22.55 43.57 22.90
C GLY A 84 -21.08 43.38 22.51
N ARG A 85 -20.19 44.24 23.03
CA ARG A 85 -18.76 43.92 23.21
C ARG A 85 -18.54 43.36 24.62
N GLY A 86 -17.66 42.36 24.76
CA GLY A 86 -17.23 41.85 26.06
C GLY A 86 -15.85 41.20 25.99
N MET A 87 -14.83 41.85 26.54
CA MET A 87 -13.50 41.28 26.74
C MET A 87 -13.44 40.63 28.12
N GLY A 88 -12.81 39.45 28.22
CA GLY A 88 -12.58 38.77 29.49
C GLY A 88 -11.32 37.93 29.42
N ALA A 89 -10.29 38.32 30.18
CA ALA A 89 -9.03 37.61 30.31
C ALA A 89 -8.91 36.93 31.68
N GLY A 90 -8.14 35.84 31.73
CA GLY A 90 -7.86 35.04 32.93
C GLY A 90 -7.84 33.55 32.56
N GLY A 91 -6.94 32.73 33.09
CA GLY A 91 -5.85 32.98 34.02
C GLY A 91 -5.35 31.63 34.52
N SER A 92 -4.04 31.36 34.41
CA SER A 92 -3.48 30.04 34.70
C SER A 92 -3.54 29.65 36.17
N ALA A 93 -3.75 28.37 36.46
CA ALA A 93 -3.30 27.75 37.72
C ALA A 93 -2.89 26.29 37.49
N SER A 94 -1.66 25.97 37.87
CA SER A 94 -1.12 24.61 37.94
C SER A 94 -1.42 23.97 39.29
N GLY A 95 -1.49 22.65 39.35
CA GLY A 95 -1.61 21.91 40.60
C GLY A 95 -1.54 20.40 40.37
N GLY A 96 -0.35 19.82 40.54
CA GLY A 96 -0.16 18.37 40.54
C GLY A 96 -0.09 17.83 41.97
N ALA A 97 -0.53 16.58 42.17
CA ALA A 97 -0.18 15.80 43.35
C ALA A 97 -0.12 14.30 43.00
N SER A 98 1.00 13.67 43.33
CA SER A 98 1.23 12.24 43.30
C SER A 98 0.60 11.53 44.50
N GLY A 99 0.16 10.28 44.34
CA GLY A 99 -0.17 9.39 45.45
C GLY A 99 -0.09 7.92 45.02
N GLY A 100 0.70 7.11 45.72
CA GLY A 100 0.90 5.69 45.40
C GLY A 100 0.86 4.80 46.65
N SER A 101 0.61 3.51 46.43
CA SER A 101 0.86 2.36 47.32
C SER A 101 0.91 1.11 46.41
N THR A 102 1.78 0.09 46.49
CA THR A 102 2.41 -0.68 47.59
C THR A 102 1.40 -1.43 48.45
N GLY A 103 0.94 -2.61 48.02
CA GLY A 103 1.50 -3.94 48.36
C GLY A 103 0.32 -4.92 48.58
N ALA A 104 0.43 -6.25 48.67
CA ALA A 104 1.59 -7.13 48.78
C ALA A 104 1.31 -8.55 48.20
N SER A 105 2.40 -9.28 48.07
CA SER A 105 2.61 -10.71 47.77
C SER A 105 1.83 -11.75 48.57
N GLY A 106 1.67 -12.95 47.99
CA GLY A 106 1.38 -14.22 48.66
C GLY A 106 1.51 -15.39 47.67
N GLY A 107 2.22 -16.47 48.02
CA GLY A 107 2.52 -17.60 47.12
C GLY A 107 2.50 -18.97 47.80
N THR A 108 3.22 -19.96 47.23
CA THR A 108 3.33 -21.41 47.60
C THR A 108 2.19 -22.32 47.04
N SER A 109 2.39 -23.60 46.67
CA SER A 109 3.59 -24.41 46.33
C SER A 109 3.23 -25.83 45.83
N GLY A 110 4.12 -26.49 45.06
CA GLY A 110 4.07 -27.94 44.69
C GLY A 110 3.15 -28.26 43.50
N GLY A 111 3.31 -29.32 42.69
CA GLY A 111 4.29 -30.42 42.57
C GLY A 111 3.72 -31.46 41.58
N ALA A 112 4.44 -32.40 40.95
CA ALA A 112 5.88 -32.72 40.92
C ALA A 112 6.24 -33.43 39.56
N ALA A 113 7.36 -34.16 39.46
CA ALA A 113 7.78 -34.88 38.24
C ALA A 113 7.15 -36.28 38.09
N GLY A 114 7.11 -36.80 36.85
CA GLY A 114 6.72 -38.18 36.55
C GLY A 114 7.27 -38.66 35.20
N ALA A 115 8.18 -39.63 35.22
CA ALA A 115 8.80 -40.23 34.04
C ALA A 115 8.62 -41.76 34.04
N GLY A 116 8.71 -42.38 32.86
CA GLY A 116 8.91 -43.82 32.70
C GLY A 116 7.64 -44.63 32.40
N GLY A 117 7.75 -45.53 31.41
CA GLY A 117 6.67 -46.40 30.96
C GLY A 117 7.03 -47.09 29.64
N THR A 118 7.87 -48.13 29.71
CA THR A 118 8.46 -48.81 28.54
C THR A 118 7.99 -50.27 28.45
N THR A 119 8.12 -50.87 27.25
CA THR A 119 8.04 -52.34 26.93
C THR A 119 6.63 -52.96 26.71
N PRO A 120 6.49 -54.14 26.06
CA PRO A 120 7.06 -54.46 24.72
C PRO A 120 6.17 -55.38 23.81
N GLY A 121 6.52 -55.46 22.52
CA GLY A 121 6.54 -56.74 21.76
C GLY A 121 5.34 -57.12 20.86
N GLY A 122 5.63 -57.87 19.78
CA GLY A 122 4.66 -58.52 18.88
C GLY A 122 4.71 -58.02 17.41
N SER A 123 5.71 -58.34 16.57
CA SER A 123 5.99 -59.61 15.87
C SER A 123 5.11 -59.94 14.65
N GLY A 124 5.71 -59.91 13.45
CA GLY A 124 5.39 -60.79 12.31
C GLY A 124 4.46 -60.25 11.21
N GLY A 125 4.83 -60.44 9.93
CA GLY A 125 3.88 -60.28 8.81
C GLY A 125 4.40 -59.64 7.51
N ALA A 126 5.37 -60.28 6.84
CA ALA A 126 5.55 -60.18 5.38
C ALA A 126 5.40 -61.62 4.81
N PRO A 127 5.24 -61.85 3.48
CA PRO A 127 5.29 -60.91 2.36
C PRO A 127 4.14 -61.07 1.32
N SER A 128 4.13 -60.24 0.27
CA SER A 128 4.07 -60.73 -1.12
C SER A 128 4.29 -59.58 -2.12
N ASN A 129 5.26 -59.74 -3.02
CA ASN A 129 5.57 -58.79 -4.08
C ASN A 129 4.83 -59.19 -5.36
N ALA A 130 4.11 -58.26 -6.00
CA ALA A 130 3.48 -58.47 -7.31
C ALA A 130 3.67 -57.21 -8.16
N GLY A 131 4.59 -57.26 -9.12
CA GLY A 131 4.88 -56.15 -10.01
C GLY A 131 3.87 -56.04 -11.15
N GLY A 132 3.50 -54.81 -11.49
CA GLY A 132 2.75 -54.49 -12.71
C GLY A 132 3.03 -53.05 -13.13
N ALA A 133 3.71 -52.88 -14.27
CA ALA A 133 3.73 -51.60 -14.99
C ALA A 133 2.46 -51.50 -15.85
N PRO A 134 1.80 -50.34 -15.87
CA PRO A 134 2.04 -49.35 -16.93
C PRO A 134 2.13 -47.93 -16.33
N GLY A 135 2.39 -46.83 -17.02
CA GLY A 135 2.43 -46.48 -18.44
C GLY A 135 2.43 -44.94 -18.51
N ALA A 136 2.86 -44.34 -19.62
CA ALA A 136 2.93 -42.88 -19.73
C ALA A 136 1.55 -42.28 -20.11
N GLY A 137 1.19 -41.15 -19.51
CA GLY A 137 0.05 -40.32 -19.92
C GLY A 137 -0.91 -39.97 -18.77
N GLY A 138 -1.18 -38.68 -18.59
CA GLY A 138 -2.13 -38.20 -17.59
C GLY A 138 -1.86 -36.74 -17.21
N SER A 139 -2.59 -35.82 -17.83
CA SER A 139 -2.66 -34.42 -17.41
C SER A 139 -2.99 -34.33 -15.92
N GLY A 140 -2.20 -33.57 -15.16
CA GLY A 140 -2.47 -33.31 -13.74
C GLY A 140 -3.81 -32.61 -13.55
N GLY A 141 -4.84 -33.39 -13.26
CA GLY A 141 -6.17 -32.86 -12.94
C GLY A 141 -6.07 -31.96 -11.73
N ALA A 142 -6.69 -30.78 -11.79
CA ALA A 142 -6.87 -29.96 -10.61
C ALA A 142 -7.59 -30.79 -9.56
N ALA A 143 -6.93 -31.04 -8.43
CA ALA A 143 -7.60 -31.60 -7.27
C ALA A 143 -8.63 -30.59 -6.81
N SER A 144 -9.91 -30.82 -7.14
CA SER A 144 -11.05 -30.21 -6.45
C SER A 144 -11.08 -30.73 -5.01
N GLY A 145 -10.10 -30.31 -4.22
CA GLY A 145 -10.24 -30.30 -2.78
C GLY A 145 -11.38 -29.34 -2.46
N THR A 146 -12.48 -29.87 -1.95
CA THR A 146 -13.51 -29.12 -1.23
C THR A 146 -12.92 -28.65 0.10
N GLY A 147 -11.85 -27.86 0.02
CA GLY A 147 -11.16 -27.29 1.16
C GLY A 147 -12.15 -26.38 1.88
N GLU A 148 -12.43 -26.72 3.13
CA GLU A 148 -13.20 -25.89 4.03
C GLU A 148 -12.58 -24.49 4.08
N ASP A 149 -13.40 -23.45 3.87
CA ASP A 149 -12.96 -22.07 4.04
C ASP A 149 -12.63 -21.86 5.51
N LYS A 150 -11.32 -21.86 5.83
CA LYS A 150 -10.81 -21.71 7.19
C LYS A 150 -10.99 -20.31 7.76
N ARG A 151 -11.39 -19.34 6.93
CA ARG A 151 -11.58 -17.93 7.28
C ARG A 151 -12.85 -17.40 6.62
N PRO A 152 -14.04 -17.90 7.01
CA PRO A 152 -15.31 -17.53 6.38
C PRO A 152 -15.62 -16.02 6.49
N LEU A 153 -15.06 -15.35 7.51
CA LEU A 153 -15.19 -13.90 7.69
C LEU A 153 -14.21 -13.07 6.83
N PHE A 154 -13.12 -13.65 6.34
CA PHE A 154 -12.11 -12.92 5.56
C PHE A 154 -12.74 -12.33 4.29
N SER A 155 -12.76 -11.00 4.23
CA SER A 155 -13.53 -10.24 3.25
C SER A 155 -12.93 -8.87 2.91
N PHE A 156 -11.76 -8.54 3.46
CA PHE A 156 -10.99 -7.33 3.15
C PHE A 156 -9.49 -7.58 3.28
N PHE A 157 -8.70 -6.99 2.38
CA PHE A 157 -7.25 -6.80 2.55
C PHE A 157 -6.71 -5.66 1.67
N THR A 158 -5.54 -5.15 2.03
CA THR A 158 -4.69 -4.37 1.13
C THR A 158 -3.81 -5.32 0.32
N VAL A 159 -3.73 -5.19 -1.00
CA VAL A 159 -2.85 -6.06 -1.83
C VAL A 159 -1.39 -5.84 -1.44
N SER A 160 -0.69 -6.86 -0.94
CA SER A 160 0.74 -6.74 -0.59
C SER A 160 1.60 -6.42 -1.82
N GLN A 161 2.73 -5.73 -1.63
CA GLN A 161 3.71 -5.52 -2.71
C GLN A 161 4.22 -6.87 -3.24
N ALA A 162 4.56 -7.81 -2.35
CA ALA A 162 4.98 -9.16 -2.74
C ALA A 162 3.90 -9.89 -3.56
N GLY A 163 2.63 -9.71 -3.19
CA GLY A 163 1.46 -10.24 -3.90
C GLY A 163 1.29 -9.63 -5.29
N LEU A 164 1.30 -8.30 -5.39
CA LEU A 164 1.20 -7.57 -6.67
C LEU A 164 2.31 -7.97 -7.64
N LEU A 165 3.55 -8.10 -7.14
CA LEU A 165 4.71 -8.52 -7.92
C LEU A 165 4.66 -9.98 -8.42
N THR A 166 3.68 -10.79 -7.99
CA THR A 166 3.43 -12.10 -8.62
C THR A 166 2.70 -12.02 -9.96
N PHE A 167 2.10 -10.87 -10.29
CA PHE A 167 1.44 -10.60 -11.57
C PHE A 167 2.28 -9.75 -12.53
N ALA A 168 3.29 -9.05 -12.02
CA ALA A 168 4.14 -8.19 -12.82
C ALA A 168 5.22 -8.98 -13.60
N SER A 169 5.29 -8.74 -14.91
CA SER A 169 6.40 -9.21 -15.76
C SER A 169 7.72 -8.50 -15.43
N ASP A 170 7.63 -7.21 -15.08
CA ASP A 170 8.71 -6.42 -14.50
C ASP A 170 8.52 -6.36 -12.98
N LYS A 171 9.35 -7.12 -12.25
CA LYS A 171 9.27 -7.17 -10.78
C LYS A 171 9.96 -6.00 -10.08
N VAL A 172 10.68 -5.15 -10.80
CA VAL A 172 11.35 -3.98 -10.25
C VAL A 172 10.39 -2.80 -10.23
N ASN A 173 9.72 -2.54 -11.36
CA ASN A 173 8.80 -1.40 -11.49
C ASN A 173 7.32 -1.76 -11.31
N GLY A 174 6.98 -3.05 -11.24
CA GLY A 174 5.61 -3.51 -11.00
C GLY A 174 4.65 -3.35 -12.19
N LEU A 175 3.37 -3.16 -11.87
CA LEU A 175 2.30 -3.04 -12.87
C LEU A 175 2.09 -1.61 -13.38
N GLY A 176 2.29 -0.59 -12.54
CA GLY A 176 1.88 0.77 -12.87
C GLY A 176 0.35 0.92 -12.78
N GLY A 177 -0.20 1.84 -13.57
CA GLY A 177 -1.65 2.06 -13.69
C GLY A 177 -2.39 1.04 -14.57
N ASP A 178 -1.69 0.14 -15.26
CA ASP A 178 -2.31 -0.94 -16.04
C ASP A 178 -2.46 -2.20 -15.18
N LEU A 179 -3.70 -2.45 -14.77
CA LEU A 179 -4.12 -3.61 -13.99
C LEU A 179 -4.92 -4.60 -14.84
N GLY A 180 -4.99 -4.42 -16.17
CA GLY A 180 -5.92 -5.14 -17.04
C GLY A 180 -7.39 -4.70 -16.84
N GLY A 181 -7.60 -3.44 -16.47
CA GLY A 181 -8.89 -2.87 -16.10
C GLY A 181 -9.47 -3.44 -14.80
N LEU A 182 -10.73 -3.11 -14.50
CA LEU A 182 -11.42 -3.63 -13.31
C LEU A 182 -11.46 -5.17 -13.26
N ALA A 183 -11.57 -5.83 -14.41
CA ALA A 183 -11.59 -7.30 -14.48
C ALA A 183 -10.23 -7.92 -14.09
N GLY A 184 -9.11 -7.33 -14.52
CA GLY A 184 -7.78 -7.78 -14.11
C GLY A 184 -7.50 -7.49 -12.63
N ALA A 185 -7.89 -6.31 -12.13
CA ALA A 185 -7.78 -5.96 -10.71
C ALA A 185 -8.63 -6.89 -9.80
N ASP A 186 -9.87 -7.22 -10.20
CA ASP A 186 -10.73 -8.18 -9.49
C ASP A 186 -10.12 -9.60 -9.51
N ASN A 187 -9.47 -9.99 -10.60
CA ASN A 187 -8.76 -11.26 -10.71
C ASN A 187 -7.51 -11.32 -9.80
N ILE A 188 -6.76 -10.22 -9.66
CA ILE A 188 -5.67 -10.09 -8.68
C ILE A 188 -6.22 -10.32 -7.27
N CYS A 189 -7.29 -9.63 -6.88
CA CYS A 189 -7.94 -9.83 -5.58
C CYS A 189 -8.36 -11.29 -5.35
N THR A 190 -9.08 -11.88 -6.31
CA THR A 190 -9.57 -13.26 -6.23
C THR A 190 -8.43 -14.27 -6.08
N THR A 191 -7.34 -14.06 -6.83
CA THR A 191 -6.18 -14.95 -6.83
C THR A 191 -5.40 -14.87 -5.51
N LEU A 192 -5.17 -13.66 -5.00
CA LEU A 192 -4.47 -13.45 -3.72
C LEU A 192 -5.28 -14.00 -2.54
N ALA A 193 -6.59 -13.72 -2.49
CA ALA A 193 -7.47 -14.25 -1.47
C ALA A 193 -7.45 -15.79 -1.41
N ARG A 194 -7.59 -16.46 -2.57
CA ARG A 194 -7.57 -17.93 -2.66
C ARG A 194 -6.20 -18.54 -2.36
N ARG A 195 -5.11 -17.83 -2.66
CA ARG A 195 -3.75 -18.28 -2.33
C ARG A 195 -3.52 -18.29 -0.81
N SER A 196 -3.96 -17.24 -0.12
CA SER A 196 -3.78 -17.08 1.32
C SER A 196 -4.84 -17.82 2.15
N ASN A 197 -6.04 -18.01 1.59
CA ASN A 197 -7.15 -18.75 2.18
C ASN A 197 -7.68 -19.84 1.20
N PRO A 198 -7.01 -21.00 1.12
CA PRO A 198 -7.47 -22.11 0.29
C PRO A 198 -8.87 -22.57 0.73
N GLY A 199 -9.81 -22.65 -0.23
CA GLY A 199 -11.23 -22.89 0.01
C GLY A 199 -12.12 -21.66 -0.24
N ASP A 200 -11.53 -20.46 -0.37
CA ASP A 200 -12.29 -19.23 -0.60
C ASP A 200 -13.04 -19.23 -1.96
N GLN A 201 -14.36 -19.19 -1.87
CA GLN A 201 -15.28 -19.17 -3.01
C GLN A 201 -15.97 -17.81 -3.19
N LYS A 202 -15.56 -16.78 -2.44
CA LYS A 202 -16.21 -15.46 -2.45
C LYS A 202 -15.93 -14.74 -3.77
N THR A 203 -16.84 -13.87 -4.19
CA THR A 203 -16.59 -12.93 -5.29
C THR A 203 -15.77 -11.77 -4.74
N TRP A 204 -14.55 -11.58 -5.23
CA TRP A 204 -13.68 -10.48 -4.81
C TRP A 204 -13.66 -9.35 -5.83
N ARG A 205 -13.57 -8.11 -5.33
CA ARG A 205 -13.54 -6.87 -6.11
C ARG A 205 -12.42 -5.96 -5.63
N ALA A 206 -11.70 -5.35 -6.56
CA ALA A 206 -10.80 -4.26 -6.27
C ALA A 206 -11.60 -2.98 -5.97
N PHE A 207 -11.24 -2.23 -4.93
CA PHE A 207 -11.85 -0.94 -4.60
C PHE A 207 -11.32 0.17 -5.53
N LEU A 208 -11.74 0.09 -6.79
CA LEU A 208 -11.34 1.00 -7.86
C LEU A 208 -12.58 1.53 -8.58
N SER A 209 -12.60 2.84 -8.82
CA SER A 209 -13.60 3.51 -9.66
C SER A 209 -13.10 3.69 -11.10
N THR A 210 -13.99 3.91 -12.06
CA THR A 210 -13.67 4.22 -13.47
C THR A 210 -14.28 5.53 -13.94
N GLN A 211 -13.70 6.09 -15.00
CA GLN A 211 -14.03 7.35 -15.67
C GLN A 211 -15.02 7.15 -16.83
N ALA A 212 -14.82 6.16 -17.72
CA ALA A 212 -15.70 5.97 -18.88
C ALA A 212 -16.92 5.11 -18.48
N GLY A 213 -18.11 5.70 -18.54
CA GLY A 213 -19.33 5.09 -17.99
C GLY A 213 -19.16 4.81 -16.49
N PRO A 214 -19.02 5.85 -15.64
CA PRO A 214 -18.37 5.73 -14.34
C PRO A 214 -18.90 4.60 -13.47
N VAL A 215 -18.02 3.66 -13.12
CA VAL A 215 -18.28 2.67 -12.09
C VAL A 215 -17.71 3.20 -10.78
N HIS A 216 -18.50 3.13 -9.71
CA HIS A 216 -18.10 3.60 -8.39
C HIS A 216 -17.63 2.45 -7.51
N ALA A 217 -16.44 2.56 -6.91
CA ALA A 217 -15.84 1.52 -6.09
C ALA A 217 -16.77 1.04 -4.96
N ILE A 218 -17.41 1.98 -4.25
CA ILE A 218 -18.30 1.70 -3.11
C ILE A 218 -19.52 0.85 -3.48
N GLU A 219 -20.00 0.93 -4.73
CA GLU A 219 -21.19 0.21 -5.19
C GLU A 219 -20.88 -1.25 -5.58
N ARG A 220 -19.60 -1.62 -5.66
CA ARG A 220 -19.15 -2.94 -6.13
C ARG A 220 -18.94 -3.94 -5.00
N ILE A 221 -18.78 -3.48 -3.76
CA ILE A 221 -18.27 -4.30 -2.64
C ILE A 221 -19.34 -4.88 -1.70
N GLY A 222 -20.61 -4.60 -1.97
CA GLY A 222 -21.72 -5.06 -1.13
C GLY A 222 -22.01 -4.13 0.05
N LYS A 223 -22.64 -4.67 1.11
CA LYS A 223 -23.15 -3.89 2.26
C LYS A 223 -22.39 -4.13 3.58
N GLY A 224 -21.47 -5.09 3.62
CA GLY A 224 -20.76 -5.50 4.83
C GLY A 224 -21.46 -6.65 5.59
N PRO A 225 -20.96 -7.02 6.77
CA PRO A 225 -19.70 -6.53 7.37
C PRO A 225 -18.47 -7.01 6.58
N TRP A 226 -17.34 -6.31 6.75
CA TRP A 226 -16.05 -6.74 6.20
C TRP A 226 -15.03 -6.94 7.31
N HIS A 227 -14.18 -7.96 7.15
CA HIS A 227 -13.14 -8.33 8.10
C HIS A 227 -11.82 -8.62 7.39
N ASP A 228 -10.71 -8.31 8.07
CA ASP A 228 -9.39 -8.70 7.60
C ASP A 228 -9.15 -10.23 7.65
N PHE A 229 -7.98 -10.67 7.19
CA PHE A 229 -7.59 -12.08 7.23
C PHE A 229 -7.53 -12.66 8.66
N ARG A 230 -7.31 -11.83 9.67
CA ARG A 230 -7.29 -12.21 11.10
C ARG A 230 -8.69 -12.21 11.74
N GLY A 231 -9.74 -11.88 10.98
CA GLY A 231 -11.13 -11.82 11.45
C GLY A 231 -11.50 -10.55 12.20
N ARG A 232 -10.65 -9.51 12.17
CA ARG A 232 -10.92 -8.21 12.79
C ARG A 232 -11.87 -7.40 11.91
N VAL A 233 -12.91 -6.82 12.50
CA VAL A 233 -13.92 -6.03 11.79
C VAL A 233 -13.30 -4.76 11.23
N LEU A 234 -13.36 -4.54 9.91
CA LEU A 234 -13.03 -3.25 9.30
C LEU A 234 -14.18 -2.26 9.51
N ALA A 235 -15.38 -2.66 9.12
CA ALA A 235 -16.62 -1.89 9.18
C ALA A 235 -17.83 -2.85 9.12
N LYS A 236 -18.96 -2.47 9.71
CA LYS A 236 -20.17 -3.32 9.73
C LYS A 236 -21.15 -2.99 8.60
N THR A 237 -21.20 -1.71 8.20
CA THR A 237 -22.03 -1.21 7.11
C THR A 237 -21.24 -0.29 6.18
N VAL A 238 -21.84 0.15 5.07
CA VAL A 238 -21.26 1.16 4.17
C VAL A 238 -21.02 2.49 4.89
N GLU A 239 -21.92 2.90 5.77
CA GLU A 239 -21.83 4.13 6.57
C GLU A 239 -20.65 4.08 7.55
N ASP A 240 -20.44 2.93 8.20
CA ASP A 240 -19.26 2.67 9.03
C ASP A 240 -17.97 2.67 8.19
N LEU A 241 -18.02 2.16 6.95
CA LEU A 241 -16.84 2.04 6.08
C LEU A 241 -16.37 3.40 5.54
N LEU A 242 -17.30 4.32 5.31
CA LEU A 242 -16.99 5.66 4.83
C LEU A 242 -16.21 6.48 5.88
N PRO A 243 -15.18 7.25 5.45
CA PRO A 243 -14.35 8.02 6.34
C PRO A 243 -15.18 9.06 7.11
N ALA A 244 -15.05 9.07 8.44
CA ALA A 244 -15.63 10.14 9.26
C ALA A 244 -15.15 11.53 8.78
N GLU A 245 -16.03 12.53 8.86
CA GLU A 245 -15.69 13.92 8.56
C GLU A 245 -14.78 14.54 9.64
N GLY A 246 -14.03 15.59 9.27
CA GLY A 246 -13.21 16.37 10.20
C GLY A 246 -11.75 15.92 10.37
N ARG A 247 -10.98 16.68 11.18
CA ARG A 247 -9.50 16.59 11.24
C ARG A 247 -8.94 15.27 11.80
N THR A 248 -9.71 14.56 12.63
CA THR A 248 -9.35 13.22 13.14
C THR A 248 -9.98 12.09 12.33
N GLY A 249 -10.78 12.42 11.32
CA GLY A 249 -11.47 11.49 10.44
C GLY A 249 -10.55 10.80 9.43
N GLY A 250 -11.13 10.31 8.33
CA GLY A 250 -10.41 9.65 7.25
C GLY A 250 -10.29 8.12 7.33
N ARG A 251 -10.67 7.50 8.46
CA ARG A 251 -10.64 6.03 8.65
C ARG A 251 -12.06 5.45 8.78
N PRO A 252 -12.25 4.13 8.54
CA PRO A 252 -13.50 3.44 8.89
C PRO A 252 -13.83 3.57 10.38
N GLN A 253 -15.11 3.48 10.68
CA GLN A 253 -15.73 3.73 11.98
C GLN A 253 -16.27 2.40 12.57
N GLY A 254 -16.38 2.31 13.90
CA GLY A 254 -17.03 1.18 14.56
C GLY A 254 -16.34 -0.21 14.45
N GLY A 255 -15.22 -0.28 13.72
CA GLY A 255 -14.37 -1.47 13.56
C GLY A 255 -13.27 -1.61 14.62
N ASP A 256 -12.34 -2.52 14.37
CA ASP A 256 -11.20 -2.83 15.24
C ASP A 256 -10.19 -1.67 15.26
N PRO A 257 -9.81 -1.14 16.45
CA PRO A 257 -8.86 -0.03 16.57
C PRO A 257 -7.50 -0.27 15.91
N ALA A 258 -7.06 -1.51 15.76
CA ALA A 258 -5.80 -1.82 15.08
C ALA A 258 -5.88 -1.55 13.57
N LEU A 259 -7.05 -1.74 12.93
CA LEU A 259 -7.25 -1.41 11.51
C LEU A 259 -7.41 0.11 11.27
N ALA A 260 -7.84 0.85 12.29
CA ALA A 260 -7.79 2.31 12.24
C ALA A 260 -6.34 2.85 12.13
N VAL A 261 -5.37 2.13 12.71
CA VAL A 261 -3.92 2.46 12.65
C VAL A 261 -3.23 1.83 11.45
N MET A 262 -3.52 0.58 11.09
CA MET A 262 -2.78 -0.17 10.07
C MET A 262 -3.67 -1.24 9.45
N PHE A 263 -3.97 -1.11 8.16
CA PHE A 263 -4.55 -2.21 7.40
C PHE A 263 -3.53 -3.33 7.17
N THR A 264 -4.04 -4.53 6.93
CA THR A 264 -3.24 -5.73 6.72
C THR A 264 -3.43 -6.32 5.34
N ASP A 265 -2.45 -7.12 4.94
CA ASP A 265 -2.41 -7.75 3.63
C ASP A 265 -3.27 -9.02 3.50
N GLU A 266 -3.18 -9.70 2.35
CA GLU A 266 -3.89 -10.95 2.09
C GLU A 266 -3.52 -12.10 3.05
N ASN A 267 -2.40 -11.99 3.77
CA ASN A 267 -1.91 -12.95 4.76
C ASN A 267 -2.19 -12.48 6.21
N GLY A 268 -2.80 -11.29 6.35
CA GLY A 268 -3.11 -10.65 7.62
C GLY A 268 -1.93 -9.92 8.25
N ASP A 269 -0.80 -9.77 7.57
CA ASP A 269 0.36 -9.07 8.11
C ASP A 269 0.27 -7.55 7.89
N PRO A 270 0.88 -6.72 8.76
CA PRO A 270 0.89 -5.27 8.60
C PRO A 270 1.49 -4.89 7.25
N ILE A 271 0.80 -4.06 6.45
CA ILE A 271 1.31 -3.72 5.12
C ILE A 271 2.67 -3.00 5.20
N ARG A 272 2.90 -2.25 6.29
CA ARG A 272 4.20 -1.68 6.67
C ARG A 272 4.90 -2.62 7.67
N PRO A 273 5.85 -3.48 7.24
CA PRO A 273 6.52 -4.43 8.13
C PRO A 273 7.52 -3.75 9.07
N GLU A 274 8.12 -2.63 8.64
CA GLU A 274 9.14 -1.88 9.37
C GLU A 274 8.89 -0.38 9.29
N LEU A 275 9.34 0.37 10.30
CA LEU A 275 9.19 1.83 10.31
C LEU A 275 9.99 2.54 9.19
N SER A 276 11.00 1.88 8.63
CA SER A 276 11.80 2.30 7.46
C SER A 276 11.00 2.31 6.14
N VAL A 277 9.89 1.59 6.08
CA VAL A 277 9.05 1.44 4.88
C VAL A 277 7.95 2.50 4.88
N ASP A 278 7.73 3.11 3.71
CA ASP A 278 6.74 4.16 3.44
C ASP A 278 5.88 3.75 2.24
N ASN A 279 5.00 2.77 2.44
CA ASN A 279 4.20 2.13 1.39
C ASN A 279 2.69 2.33 1.57
N HIS A 280 2.30 3.52 2.03
CA HIS A 280 0.92 3.86 2.37
C HIS A 280 -0.01 4.05 1.17
N ASP A 281 0.48 4.47 0.00
CA ASP A 281 -0.35 4.89 -1.14
C ASP A 281 -1.07 3.72 -1.81
N MET A 282 -2.40 3.82 -1.88
CA MET A 282 -3.28 2.82 -2.48
C MET A 282 -4.16 3.47 -3.55
N LEU A 283 -4.11 2.94 -4.76
CA LEU A 283 -4.93 3.37 -5.89
C LEU A 283 -6.42 3.20 -5.58
N THR A 284 -7.24 4.23 -5.84
CA THR A 284 -8.70 4.17 -5.68
C THR A 284 -9.48 4.81 -6.84
N GLY A 285 -8.96 5.88 -7.46
CA GLY A 285 -9.70 6.71 -8.41
C GLY A 285 -11.00 7.29 -7.84
N SER A 286 -11.10 7.40 -6.51
CA SER A 286 -12.36 7.61 -5.80
C SER A 286 -12.28 8.80 -4.84
N ASN A 287 -13.38 9.56 -4.71
CA ASN A 287 -13.54 10.62 -3.73
C ASN A 287 -13.86 10.04 -2.34
N THR A 288 -14.03 10.90 -1.34
CA THR A 288 -14.31 10.51 0.06
C THR A 288 -15.57 9.68 0.26
N MET A 289 -16.49 9.64 -0.72
CA MET A 289 -17.70 8.79 -0.71
C MET A 289 -17.49 7.45 -1.44
N GLY A 290 -16.26 7.11 -1.83
CA GLY A 290 -15.94 5.89 -2.58
C GLY A 290 -16.53 5.85 -4.00
N ARG A 291 -16.92 7.01 -4.54
CA ARG A 291 -17.38 7.19 -5.92
C ARG A 291 -16.26 7.76 -6.77
N TYR A 292 -16.29 7.49 -8.08
CA TYR A 292 -15.43 8.15 -9.06
C TYR A 292 -15.34 9.65 -8.80
N ASP A 293 -14.12 10.17 -8.80
CA ASP A 293 -13.78 11.50 -8.30
C ASP A 293 -13.77 12.61 -9.36
N GLY A 294 -13.98 12.24 -10.63
CA GLY A 294 -13.87 13.17 -11.77
C GLY A 294 -12.46 13.34 -12.33
N GLY A 295 -11.46 12.61 -11.80
CA GLY A 295 -10.06 12.66 -12.23
C GLY A 295 -9.66 11.52 -13.17
N SER A 296 -8.35 11.28 -13.31
CA SER A 296 -7.85 10.16 -14.10
C SER A 296 -8.00 8.84 -13.32
N THR A 297 -8.18 7.76 -14.07
CA THR A 297 -8.18 6.36 -13.62
C THR A 297 -7.14 5.55 -14.37
N CYS A 298 -6.11 6.19 -14.95
CA CYS A 298 -5.13 5.56 -15.83
C CYS A 298 -5.76 4.83 -17.03
N ASN A 299 -6.68 5.54 -17.70
CA ASN A 299 -7.53 4.98 -18.76
C ASN A 299 -8.31 3.74 -18.27
N ASP A 300 -9.03 3.88 -17.16
CA ASP A 300 -9.78 2.79 -16.52
C ASP A 300 -8.93 1.56 -16.20
N TRP A 301 -7.74 1.84 -15.69
CA TRP A 301 -6.73 0.89 -15.22
C TRP A 301 -6.16 0.01 -16.34
N THR A 302 -5.99 0.58 -17.53
CA THR A 302 -5.47 -0.09 -18.74
C THR A 302 -4.25 0.61 -19.36
N SER A 303 -3.62 1.54 -18.64
CA SER A 303 -2.48 2.30 -19.18
C SER A 303 -1.44 2.64 -18.14
N THR A 304 -0.17 2.49 -18.54
CA THR A 304 0.99 3.02 -17.80
C THR A 304 1.53 4.32 -18.39
N SER A 305 0.73 5.06 -19.17
CA SER A 305 1.22 6.25 -19.86
C SER A 305 1.46 7.43 -18.92
N GLU A 306 2.70 7.91 -18.88
CA GLU A 306 3.11 9.11 -18.14
C GLU A 306 2.58 10.44 -18.73
N SER A 307 1.86 10.39 -19.86
CA SER A 307 1.10 11.53 -20.39
C SER A 307 -0.27 11.70 -19.74
N LEU A 308 -0.81 10.67 -19.07
CA LEU A 308 -2.10 10.73 -18.40
C LEU A 308 -1.98 11.51 -17.08
N PRO A 309 -3.04 12.22 -16.64
CA PRO A 309 -3.09 12.77 -15.30
C PRO A 309 -3.03 11.65 -14.26
N ALA A 310 -2.58 11.97 -13.05
CA ALA A 310 -2.47 10.99 -11.99
C ALA A 310 -3.84 10.57 -11.40
N PRO A 311 -4.00 9.30 -10.99
CA PRO A 311 -5.20 8.84 -10.30
C PRO A 311 -5.25 9.32 -8.84
N MET A 312 -6.46 9.29 -8.26
CA MET A 312 -6.64 9.48 -6.82
C MET A 312 -6.17 8.25 -6.05
N ILE A 313 -5.52 8.48 -4.92
CA ILE A 313 -5.12 7.48 -3.94
C ILE A 313 -5.75 7.76 -2.57
N GLY A 314 -5.75 6.75 -1.71
CA GLY A 314 -5.90 6.90 -0.26
C GLY A 314 -4.86 6.05 0.47
N HIS A 315 -4.81 6.14 1.80
CA HIS A 315 -3.74 5.50 2.57
C HIS A 315 -4.16 4.24 3.34
N ALA A 316 -3.38 3.17 3.25
CA ALA A 316 -3.58 1.97 4.05
C ALA A 316 -3.31 2.19 5.56
N TRP A 317 -2.46 3.17 5.89
CA TRP A 317 -2.13 3.59 7.26
C TRP A 317 -1.82 5.09 7.29
N PRO A 318 -2.10 5.81 8.39
CA PRO A 318 -1.93 7.25 8.43
C PRO A 318 -0.48 7.67 8.65
N ARG A 319 0.04 8.64 7.86
CA ARG A 319 1.39 9.21 8.11
C ARG A 319 1.50 9.82 9.50
N THR A 320 0.47 10.56 9.93
CA THR A 320 0.40 11.16 11.27
C THR A 320 -1.03 11.18 11.83
N ASN A 321 -1.18 11.64 13.07
CA ASN A 321 -2.49 11.86 13.69
C ASN A 321 -3.32 13.00 13.07
N SER A 322 -2.75 13.79 12.15
CA SER A 322 -3.43 14.94 11.51
C SER A 322 -3.39 14.96 9.98
N ASN A 323 -2.42 14.27 9.36
CA ASN A 323 -2.14 14.34 7.93
C ASN A 323 -2.10 12.93 7.32
N GLY A 324 -2.49 12.81 6.05
CA GLY A 324 -2.42 11.55 5.34
C GLY A 324 -3.31 10.47 5.96
N ARG A 325 -4.54 10.81 6.36
CA ARG A 325 -5.43 9.90 7.10
C ARG A 325 -6.48 9.22 6.23
N ASN A 326 -6.82 9.78 5.08
CA ASN A 326 -7.97 9.35 4.32
C ASN A 326 -7.68 8.04 3.58
N TRP A 327 -8.40 6.98 3.94
CA TRP A 327 -8.17 5.65 3.37
C TRP A 327 -8.65 5.53 1.91
N ILE A 328 -9.57 6.40 1.46
CA ILE A 328 -10.11 6.40 0.10
C ILE A 328 -9.50 7.47 -0.80
N SER A 329 -9.33 8.69 -0.27
CA SER A 329 -9.12 9.91 -1.06
C SER A 329 -8.29 10.92 -0.26
N ASP A 330 -6.96 10.83 -0.36
CA ASP A 330 -6.03 11.75 0.33
C ASP A 330 -5.33 12.68 -0.68
N HIS A 331 -4.61 12.13 -1.67
CA HIS A 331 -4.00 12.90 -2.75
C HIS A 331 -3.95 12.16 -4.10
N ARG A 332 -3.34 12.78 -5.11
CA ARG A 332 -3.02 12.13 -6.39
C ARG A 332 -1.69 11.39 -6.28
N ALA A 333 -1.55 10.26 -6.98
CA ALA A 333 -0.24 9.64 -7.21
C ALA A 333 0.68 10.56 -8.04
N GLY A 334 1.94 10.17 -8.26
CA GLY A 334 2.81 10.87 -9.23
C GLY A 334 2.32 10.76 -10.69
N GLY A 335 1.72 9.64 -11.05
CA GLY A 335 1.16 9.38 -12.38
C GLY A 335 0.72 7.93 -12.56
N CYS A 336 0.60 7.51 -13.82
CA CYS A 336 0.21 6.15 -14.19
C CYS A 336 1.41 5.24 -14.53
N GLY A 337 2.62 5.78 -14.62
CA GLY A 337 3.83 5.04 -14.96
C GLY A 337 4.12 3.89 -13.98
N LYS A 338 4.88 2.91 -14.46
CA LYS A 338 5.43 1.85 -13.60
C LYS A 338 6.49 2.44 -12.68
N GLY A 339 6.48 2.01 -11.42
CA GLY A 339 7.42 2.47 -10.41
C GLY A 339 6.96 2.03 -9.03
N ILE A 340 7.94 1.66 -8.21
CA ILE A 340 7.77 1.32 -6.81
C ILE A 340 8.73 2.20 -6.03
N ASP A 341 8.22 2.91 -5.04
CA ASP A 341 9.01 3.75 -4.15
C ASP A 341 8.40 3.71 -2.76
N THR A 342 9.02 2.89 -1.90
CA THR A 342 8.52 2.59 -0.56
C THR A 342 9.49 3.02 0.54
N GLU A 343 10.35 3.99 0.26
CA GLU A 343 11.32 4.54 1.21
C GLU A 343 10.77 5.79 1.91
N LEU A 344 11.11 6.01 3.18
CA LEU A 344 10.72 7.22 3.94
C LEU A 344 11.15 8.57 3.30
N LYS A 345 12.03 8.53 2.30
CA LYS A 345 12.46 9.68 1.50
C LYS A 345 12.09 9.50 0.02
N ALA A 346 10.90 8.96 -0.24
CA ALA A 346 10.41 8.65 -1.56
C ALA A 346 10.65 9.79 -2.56
N THR A 347 11.07 9.41 -3.76
CA THR A 347 11.26 10.31 -4.89
C THR A 347 9.94 10.98 -5.24
N ASN A 348 9.96 12.31 -5.19
CA ASN A 348 8.83 13.13 -5.58
C ASN A 348 9.03 13.62 -7.02
N GLY A 349 7.95 13.71 -7.79
CA GLY A 349 7.97 14.25 -9.17
C GLY A 349 8.24 13.24 -10.29
N THR A 350 8.42 11.94 -9.99
CA THR A 350 8.33 10.89 -11.04
C THR A 350 6.86 10.61 -11.35
N LYS A 351 6.54 10.30 -12.61
CA LYS A 351 5.14 10.13 -13.07
C LYS A 351 4.59 8.72 -12.86
N THR A 352 4.95 8.11 -11.75
CA THR A 352 4.67 6.70 -11.45
C THR A 352 3.58 6.54 -10.40
N VAL A 353 3.03 5.33 -10.28
CA VAL A 353 2.11 4.96 -9.19
C VAL A 353 2.80 4.78 -7.83
N GLY A 354 4.14 4.77 -7.80
CA GLY A 354 4.92 4.60 -6.57
C GLY A 354 5.41 5.92 -5.95
N ALA A 355 5.53 6.97 -6.75
CA ALA A 355 6.06 8.27 -6.31
C ALA A 355 5.28 8.84 -5.12
N GLY A 356 5.98 9.12 -4.02
CA GLY A 356 5.41 9.65 -2.78
C GLY A 356 5.29 8.63 -1.64
N GLY A 357 5.34 7.33 -1.92
CA GLY A 357 5.31 6.27 -0.90
C GLY A 357 4.34 5.14 -1.23
N GLY A 358 4.52 4.51 -2.40
CA GLY A 358 3.62 3.52 -2.97
C GLY A 358 4.28 2.47 -3.86
N TYR A 359 3.48 1.50 -4.30
CA TYR A 359 3.92 0.43 -5.20
C TYR A 359 2.84 0.01 -6.22
N GLY A 360 1.81 0.84 -6.40
CA GLY A 360 0.60 0.49 -7.16
C GLY A 360 -0.35 -0.45 -6.42
N GLY A 361 -0.28 -0.49 -5.09
CA GLY A 361 -1.22 -1.25 -4.24
C GLY A 361 -2.65 -0.72 -4.34
N PHE A 362 -3.61 -1.55 -3.95
CA PHE A 362 -5.03 -1.19 -3.87
C PHE A 362 -5.74 -2.11 -2.87
N TYR A 363 -7.01 -1.81 -2.55
CA TYR A 363 -7.81 -2.61 -1.63
C TYR A 363 -8.64 -3.67 -2.34
N CYS A 364 -8.81 -4.82 -1.70
CA CYS A 364 -9.63 -5.92 -2.15
C CYS A 364 -10.73 -6.21 -1.14
N PHE A 365 -11.97 -6.33 -1.62
CA PHE A 365 -13.15 -6.64 -0.80
C PHE A 365 -13.89 -7.85 -1.38
N ALA A 366 -14.33 -8.75 -0.51
CA ALA A 366 -15.35 -9.73 -0.89
C ALA A 366 -16.73 -9.05 -0.94
N VAL A 367 -17.56 -9.41 -1.91
CA VAL A 367 -18.94 -8.92 -2.00
C VAL A 367 -19.78 -9.59 -0.90
N THR A 368 -20.21 -8.80 0.09
CA THR A 368 -20.98 -9.25 1.27
C THR A 368 -22.35 -8.58 1.33
N GLY A 369 -23.33 -9.23 1.97
CA GLY A 369 -24.64 -8.62 2.26
C GLY A 369 -25.50 -8.25 1.04
N MET A 370 -25.53 -9.13 0.02
CA MET A 370 -26.45 -9.00 -1.13
C MET A 370 -27.91 -8.98 -0.67
#